data_AF-A0A3M1J504-F1
#
_entry.id   AF-A0A3M1J504-F1
#
_cell.length_a   1.000
_cell.length_b   1.000
_cell.length_c   1.000
_cell.angle_alpha   90.00
_cell.angle_beta   90.00
_cell.angle_gamma   90.00
#
_symmetry.space_group_name_H-M   'P 1'
#
loop_
_entity.id
_entity.type
_entity.pdbx_description
1 polymer ?
#
loop_
_entity_poly.entity_id
_entity_poly.type
_entity_poly.pdbx_seq_one_letter_code
_entity_poly.pdbx_strand_id
1 'polypeptide(L)'
;MTQNTISLEKNPTLPLAEDYGRLRAEGFAAIEELGHAQWTDYNAHDPGITLLEALTYALTELGYRTGFDIADLLTEESGYISFRQALFTARRILTNNPLTVNDFRKVLIDLPAVDNAWLLCKRCACETTFYAECAEDALFHAPQWRLRDPKQQKKLSIKEHPVAALGLYDVLLQLDRDATLGDLNNRKIIQTVSIGRGTDNEKLPLSIEVRFPDWAADLPALYTDFVGENPGFSYLNVELTRLSRDRILDEIAGEGLSGAELQARRDADIAQGWRGVFYADFTISFETTSGGPVQQFTMHSVPVRFFSSSEKAKRSSNIYAQLSAYLADFAASSIWDRYRSKLQATAQAVATARHSLNDYRNLAEDYCQVTHIRTEDVAFCADVEVAADADIEYVLAQLFYTIEKLFNPPVPFHTLSELSAAGYTTDQVFRGPPLANGFIKDEDLAGS
;
A
#
# COMPACT_ATOMS: atom_id res chain seq x y z
N MET A 1 -28.61 8.06 -30.63
CA MET A 1 -28.08 7.40 -31.83
C MET A 1 -28.81 7.97 -33.03
N THR A 2 -28.24 9.01 -33.65
CA THR A 2 -28.72 9.51 -34.95
C THR A 2 -28.35 8.48 -36.00
N GLN A 3 -29.35 7.88 -36.66
CA GLN A 3 -29.14 7.02 -37.81
C GLN A 3 -28.56 7.88 -38.94
N ASN A 4 -27.24 7.82 -39.14
CA ASN A 4 -26.64 8.30 -40.38
C ASN A 4 -27.13 7.39 -41.50
N THR A 5 -28.08 7.88 -42.29
CA THR A 5 -28.46 7.26 -43.55
C THR A 5 -27.26 7.35 -44.49
N ILE A 6 -26.67 6.20 -44.81
CA ILE A 6 -25.59 6.09 -45.81
C ILE A 6 -26.22 6.44 -47.17
N SER A 7 -25.93 7.63 -47.69
CA SER A 7 -26.31 8.05 -49.03
C SER A 7 -25.12 7.91 -49.97
N LEU A 8 -25.26 7.12 -51.04
CA LEU A 8 -24.28 7.08 -52.12
C LEU A 8 -24.46 8.34 -52.98
N GLU A 9 -23.45 9.22 -53.00
CA GLU A 9 -23.44 10.35 -53.91
C GLU A 9 -23.37 9.86 -55.35
N LYS A 10 -24.23 10.42 -56.21
CA LYS A 10 -24.30 10.03 -57.63
C LYS A 10 -23.02 10.35 -58.39
N ASN A 11 -22.31 11.41 -57.99
CA ASN A 11 -21.07 11.89 -58.61
C ASN A 11 -20.08 12.31 -57.50
N PRO A 12 -19.43 11.36 -56.82
CA PRO A 12 -18.47 11.69 -55.78
C PRO A 12 -17.26 12.40 -56.39
N THR A 13 -16.77 13.44 -55.72
CA THR A 13 -15.51 14.08 -56.10
C THR A 13 -14.34 13.25 -55.57
N LEU A 14 -13.68 12.50 -56.45
CA LEU A 14 -12.55 11.65 -56.10
C LEU A 14 -11.23 12.43 -56.07
N PRO A 15 -10.29 12.07 -55.17
CA PRO A 15 -8.89 12.46 -55.29
C PRO A 15 -8.35 12.12 -56.68
N LEU A 16 -7.40 12.90 -57.20
CA LEU A 16 -6.81 12.65 -58.51
C LEU A 16 -6.30 11.20 -58.62
N ALA A 17 -5.63 10.72 -57.57
CA ALA A 17 -5.10 9.36 -57.50
C ALA A 17 -6.15 8.24 -57.61
N GLU A 18 -7.44 8.54 -57.50
CA GLU A 18 -8.55 7.59 -57.59
C GLU A 18 -9.45 7.85 -58.82
N ASP A 19 -9.24 8.96 -59.53
CA ASP A 19 -10.02 9.34 -60.70
C ASP A 19 -9.32 8.91 -61.99
N TYR A 20 -9.73 7.77 -62.53
CA TYR A 20 -9.21 7.21 -63.77
C TYR A 20 -9.28 8.19 -64.94
N GLY A 21 -10.40 8.91 -65.09
CA GLY A 21 -10.60 9.81 -66.22
C GLY A 21 -9.62 10.97 -66.20
N ARG A 22 -9.41 11.54 -65.01
CA ARG A 22 -8.47 12.65 -64.80
C ARG A 22 -7.02 12.20 -64.92
N LEU A 23 -6.63 11.08 -64.30
CA LEU A 23 -5.27 10.55 -64.43
C LEU A 23 -4.94 10.16 -65.86
N ARG A 24 -5.90 9.57 -66.60
CA ARG A 24 -5.74 9.26 -68.02
C ARG A 24 -5.47 10.53 -68.80
N ALA A 25 -6.29 11.57 -68.60
CA ALA A 25 -6.12 12.84 -69.29
C ALA A 25 -4.74 13.47 -69.03
N GLU A 26 -4.26 13.39 -67.79
CA GLU A 26 -2.92 13.88 -67.40
C GLU A 26 -1.80 13.06 -68.06
N GLY A 27 -1.96 11.74 -68.12
CA GLY A 27 -1.06 10.84 -68.85
C GLY A 27 -0.98 11.16 -70.35
N PHE A 28 -2.13 11.43 -70.98
CA PHE A 28 -2.18 11.84 -72.39
C PHE A 28 -1.47 13.18 -72.62
N ALA A 29 -1.72 14.17 -71.76
CA ALA A 29 -1.05 15.46 -71.83
C ALA A 29 0.48 15.31 -71.73
N ALA A 30 0.96 14.43 -70.85
CA ALA A 30 2.39 14.15 -70.70
C ALA A 30 3.00 13.49 -71.95
N ILE A 31 2.30 12.53 -72.58
CA ILE A 31 2.76 11.91 -73.83
C ILE A 31 2.80 12.95 -74.96
N GLU A 32 1.79 13.80 -75.08
CA GLU A 32 1.75 14.84 -76.10
C GLU A 32 2.90 15.84 -75.92
N GLU A 33 3.12 16.31 -74.69
CA GLU A 33 4.22 17.24 -74.37
C GLU A 33 5.59 16.64 -74.73
N LEU A 34 5.85 15.40 -74.32
CA LEU A 34 7.17 14.78 -74.42
C LEU A 34 7.43 14.06 -75.76
N GLY A 35 6.38 13.58 -76.43
CA GLY A 35 6.46 12.59 -77.50
C GLY A 35 5.95 13.03 -78.87
N HIS A 36 5.26 14.17 -78.98
CA HIS A 36 4.54 14.57 -80.21
C HIS A 36 5.40 14.62 -81.49
N ALA A 37 6.72 14.82 -81.37
CA ALA A 37 7.62 14.87 -82.52
C ALA A 37 7.87 13.50 -83.17
N GLN A 38 7.72 12.39 -82.42
CA GLN A 38 8.00 11.02 -82.90
C GLN A 38 6.78 10.09 -82.82
N TRP A 39 5.83 10.37 -81.94
CA TRP A 39 4.62 9.56 -81.73
C TRP A 39 3.38 10.42 -81.96
N THR A 40 2.64 10.15 -83.02
CA THR A 40 1.50 10.99 -83.47
C THR A 40 0.16 10.28 -83.46
N ASP A 41 0.13 8.95 -83.25
CA ASP A 41 -1.09 8.16 -83.17
C ASP A 41 -1.47 7.92 -81.70
N TYR A 42 -2.56 8.54 -81.27
CA TYR A 42 -3.05 8.47 -79.88
C TYR A 42 -4.36 7.67 -79.76
N ASN A 43 -4.65 6.81 -80.75
CA ASN A 43 -5.87 6.03 -80.77
C ASN A 43 -5.78 4.77 -79.89
N ALA A 44 -6.94 4.22 -79.52
CA ALA A 44 -7.05 3.04 -78.63
C ALA A 44 -6.45 1.73 -79.18
N HIS A 45 -6.07 1.69 -80.46
CA HIS A 45 -5.42 0.52 -81.07
C HIS A 45 -3.89 0.57 -80.95
N ASP A 46 -3.32 1.73 -80.58
CA ASP A 46 -1.89 1.89 -80.35
C ASP A 46 -1.48 1.15 -79.05
N PRO A 47 -0.50 0.23 -79.11
CA PRO A 47 -0.04 -0.51 -77.94
C PRO A 47 0.51 0.35 -76.80
N GLY A 48 1.10 1.51 -77.09
CA GLY A 48 1.59 2.43 -76.08
C GLY A 48 0.46 3.20 -75.36
N ILE A 49 -0.62 3.54 -76.08
CA ILE A 49 -1.82 4.12 -75.46
C ILE A 49 -2.51 3.12 -74.55
N THR A 50 -2.65 1.88 -74.98
CA THR A 50 -3.21 0.82 -74.12
C THR A 50 -2.34 0.56 -72.89
N LEU A 51 -1.02 0.70 -73.00
CA LEU A 51 -0.11 0.63 -71.84
C LEU A 51 -0.29 1.81 -70.87
N LEU A 52 -0.50 3.03 -71.38
CA LEU A 52 -0.81 4.20 -70.53
C LEU A 52 -2.12 4.00 -69.76
N GLU A 53 -3.15 3.47 -70.42
CA GLU A 53 -4.45 3.18 -69.78
C GLU A 53 -4.30 2.12 -68.68
N ALA A 54 -3.52 1.06 -68.93
CA ALA A 54 -3.21 0.05 -67.91
C ALA A 54 -2.43 0.63 -66.71
N LEU A 55 -1.44 1.50 -66.98
CA LEU A 55 -0.71 2.21 -65.93
C LEU A 55 -1.65 3.11 -65.12
N THR A 56 -2.53 3.84 -65.79
CA THR A 56 -3.53 4.71 -65.15
C THR A 56 -4.44 3.91 -64.24
N TYR A 57 -4.94 2.76 -64.69
CA TYR A 57 -5.74 1.86 -63.87
C TYR A 57 -4.98 1.35 -62.64
N ALA A 58 -3.72 0.92 -62.81
CA ALA A 58 -2.90 0.47 -61.69
C ALA A 58 -2.64 1.60 -60.66
N LEU A 59 -2.45 2.84 -61.12
CA LEU A 59 -2.32 4.01 -60.26
C LEU A 59 -3.63 4.31 -59.51
N THR A 60 -4.79 4.18 -60.18
CA THR A 60 -6.08 4.34 -59.51
C THR A 60 -6.32 3.30 -58.41
N GLU A 61 -5.91 2.06 -58.64
CA GLU A 61 -6.02 1.01 -57.65
C GLU A 61 -5.07 1.27 -56.47
N LEU A 62 -3.86 1.78 -56.73
CA LEU A 62 -2.91 2.15 -55.69
C LEU A 62 -3.44 3.32 -54.85
N GLY A 63 -3.98 4.36 -55.48
CA GLY A 63 -4.64 5.48 -54.78
C GLY A 63 -5.77 4.98 -53.89
N TYR A 64 -6.66 4.15 -54.43
CA TYR A 64 -7.75 3.53 -53.68
C TYR A 64 -7.26 2.74 -52.46
N ARG A 65 -6.26 1.87 -52.61
CA ARG A 65 -5.72 1.05 -51.52
C ARG A 65 -5.01 1.87 -50.45
N THR A 66 -4.37 2.97 -50.83
CA THR A 66 -3.65 3.85 -49.89
C THR A 66 -4.56 4.88 -49.22
N GLY A 67 -5.79 5.05 -49.71
CA GLY A 67 -6.81 5.93 -49.14
C GLY A 67 -7.64 5.35 -47.99
N PHE A 68 -7.42 4.09 -47.60
CA PHE A 68 -8.10 3.50 -46.43
C PHE A 68 -7.69 4.16 -45.11
N ASP A 69 -8.54 3.99 -44.08
CA ASP A 69 -8.25 4.53 -42.74
C ASP A 69 -6.89 4.03 -42.27
N ILE A 70 -6.09 4.92 -41.68
CA ILE A 70 -4.74 4.58 -41.23
C ILE A 70 -4.76 3.45 -40.20
N ALA A 71 -5.81 3.33 -39.39
CA ALA A 71 -5.98 2.22 -38.46
C ALA A 71 -6.11 0.88 -39.22
N ASP A 72 -6.84 0.85 -40.33
CA ASP A 72 -7.00 -0.35 -41.15
C ASP A 72 -5.69 -0.70 -41.87
N LEU A 73 -4.98 0.30 -42.40
CA LEU A 73 -3.69 0.12 -43.07
C LEU A 73 -2.59 -0.41 -42.13
N LEU A 74 -2.61 0.00 -40.87
CA LEU A 74 -1.62 -0.38 -39.87
C LEU A 74 -1.97 -1.68 -39.14
N THR A 75 -3.20 -2.17 -39.26
CA THR A 75 -3.68 -3.38 -38.60
C THR A 75 -3.11 -4.63 -39.28
N GLU A 76 -2.45 -5.50 -38.51
CA GLU A 76 -1.94 -6.78 -39.02
C GLU A 76 -3.08 -7.80 -39.18
N GLU A 77 -2.79 -8.95 -39.81
CA GLU A 77 -3.74 -10.08 -39.96
C GLU A 77 -4.33 -10.56 -38.62
N SER A 78 -3.66 -10.29 -37.50
CA SER A 78 -4.13 -10.59 -36.15
C SER A 78 -5.35 -9.77 -35.72
N GLY A 79 -5.68 -8.69 -36.44
CA GLY A 79 -6.71 -7.72 -36.06
C GLY A 79 -6.22 -6.64 -35.09
N TYR A 80 -4.90 -6.56 -34.84
CA TYR A 80 -4.30 -5.55 -33.97
C TYR A 80 -3.19 -4.78 -34.69
N ILE A 81 -3.04 -3.51 -34.29
CA ILE A 81 -1.88 -2.69 -34.66
C ILE A 81 -0.68 -3.11 -33.80
N SER A 82 0.40 -3.52 -34.44
CA SER A 82 1.55 -4.10 -33.76
C SER A 82 2.40 -3.07 -33.02
N PHE A 83 2.81 -3.41 -31.80
CA PHE A 83 3.71 -2.58 -30.99
C PHE A 83 5.10 -2.37 -31.65
N ARG A 84 5.46 -3.19 -32.64
CA ARG A 84 6.70 -3.03 -33.41
C ARG A 84 6.72 -1.76 -34.25
N GLN A 85 5.55 -1.16 -34.51
CA GLN A 85 5.42 0.10 -35.24
C GLN A 85 5.76 1.33 -34.37
N ALA A 86 6.28 1.13 -33.14
CA ALA A 86 6.68 2.18 -32.20
C ALA A 86 5.54 3.15 -31.78
N LEU A 87 4.29 2.74 -31.95
CA LEU A 87 3.12 3.46 -31.44
C LEU A 87 2.88 3.06 -29.98
N PHE A 88 3.45 3.84 -29.07
CA PHE A 88 3.30 3.62 -27.63
C PHE A 88 2.02 4.27 -27.10
N THR A 89 1.40 3.62 -26.11
CA THR A 89 0.30 4.24 -25.36
C THR A 89 0.82 5.41 -24.52
N ALA A 90 -0.05 6.38 -24.24
CA ALA A 90 0.25 7.50 -23.35
C ALA A 90 0.85 7.04 -22.02
N ARG A 91 0.29 5.98 -21.41
CA ARG A 91 0.80 5.38 -20.16
C ARG A 91 2.26 4.94 -20.26
N ARG A 92 2.71 4.47 -21.42
CA ARG A 92 4.08 3.97 -21.60
C ARG A 92 5.09 5.06 -21.92
N ILE A 93 4.68 6.16 -22.55
CA ILE A 93 5.61 7.21 -23.03
C ILE A 93 5.57 8.51 -22.22
N LEU A 94 4.46 8.80 -21.53
CA LEU A 94 4.29 10.06 -20.78
C LEU A 94 4.60 9.91 -19.29
N THR A 95 4.54 8.70 -18.74
CA THR A 95 4.94 8.43 -17.35
C THR A 95 6.45 8.52 -17.19
N ASN A 96 6.89 8.91 -15.99
CA ASN A 96 8.29 9.12 -15.64
C ASN A 96 8.61 8.39 -14.32
N ASN A 97 9.89 8.12 -14.05
CA ASN A 97 10.28 7.59 -12.75
C ASN A 97 9.97 8.59 -11.62
N PRO A 98 9.65 8.12 -10.40
CA PRO A 98 9.37 8.99 -9.28
C PRO A 98 10.62 9.80 -8.91
N LEU A 99 10.47 11.11 -8.77
CA LEU A 99 11.56 12.02 -8.45
C LEU A 99 11.24 12.88 -7.23
N THR A 100 9.99 13.30 -7.08
CA THR A 100 9.56 14.11 -5.95
C THR A 100 9.07 13.25 -4.79
N VAL A 101 9.02 13.83 -3.59
CA VAL A 101 8.41 13.20 -2.41
C VAL A 101 6.97 12.74 -2.71
N ASN A 102 6.20 13.53 -3.46
CA ASN A 102 4.84 13.17 -3.85
C ASN A 102 4.82 11.99 -4.83
N ASP A 103 5.76 11.90 -5.75
CA ASP A 103 5.82 10.76 -6.67
C ASP A 103 6.10 9.46 -5.91
N PHE A 104 7.07 9.45 -4.98
CA PHE A 104 7.32 8.29 -4.13
C PHE A 104 6.14 7.96 -3.22
N ARG A 105 5.46 8.97 -2.68
CA ARG A 105 4.22 8.79 -1.91
C ARG A 105 3.14 8.10 -2.76
N LYS A 106 2.96 8.51 -4.02
CA LYS A 106 2.00 7.86 -4.94
C LYS A 106 2.38 6.41 -5.22
N VAL A 107 3.66 6.12 -5.46
CA VAL A 107 4.15 4.74 -5.67
C VAL A 107 3.87 3.87 -4.45
N LEU A 108 4.07 4.39 -3.24
CA LEU A 108 3.81 3.67 -2.00
C LEU A 108 2.30 3.43 -1.78
N ILE A 109 1.45 4.44 -1.98
CA ILE A 109 -0.01 4.35 -1.82
C ILE A 109 -0.64 3.41 -2.85
N ASP A 110 -0.02 3.26 -4.03
CA ASP A 110 -0.47 2.30 -5.05
C ASP A 110 -0.18 0.84 -4.65
N LEU A 111 0.55 0.59 -3.55
CA LEU A 111 0.73 -0.75 -3.00
C LEU A 111 -0.53 -1.18 -2.24
N PRO A 112 -1.06 -2.41 -2.47
CA PRO A 112 -2.34 -2.83 -1.88
C PRO A 112 -2.42 -2.82 -0.34
N ALA A 113 -1.29 -2.87 0.36
CA ALA A 113 -1.24 -2.92 1.82
C ALA A 113 -1.00 -1.54 2.47
N VAL A 114 -0.91 -0.47 1.68
CA VAL A 114 -0.57 0.88 2.12
C VAL A 114 -1.73 1.81 1.82
N ASP A 115 -2.31 2.38 2.86
CA ASP A 115 -3.40 3.37 2.76
C ASP A 115 -2.84 4.79 2.58
N ASN A 116 -1.73 5.11 3.27
CA ASN A 116 -1.04 6.39 3.13
C ASN A 116 0.47 6.24 3.40
N ALA A 117 1.27 7.21 2.97
CA ALA A 117 2.71 7.21 3.21
C ALA A 117 3.30 8.62 3.26
N TRP A 118 4.41 8.78 3.97
CA TRP A 118 5.15 10.04 4.03
C TRP A 118 6.65 9.78 3.93
N LEU A 119 7.34 10.55 3.08
CA LEU A 119 8.79 10.57 3.00
C LEU A 119 9.31 11.87 3.62
N LEU A 120 10.17 11.74 4.62
CA LEU A 120 10.72 12.83 5.40
C LEU A 120 12.21 12.96 5.09
N CYS A 121 12.58 14.03 4.38
CA CYS A 121 13.98 14.32 4.07
C CYS A 121 14.75 14.65 5.37
N LYS A 122 15.78 13.85 5.67
CA LYS A 122 16.61 14.03 6.84
C LYS A 122 17.71 15.05 6.57
N ARG A 123 18.03 15.82 7.61
CA ARG A 123 19.17 16.75 7.65
C ARG A 123 20.38 16.18 8.38
N CYS A 124 20.26 14.99 8.96
CA CYS A 124 21.29 14.31 9.72
C CYS A 124 21.57 12.92 9.12
N ALA A 125 22.78 12.41 9.35
CA ALA A 125 23.17 11.07 8.93
C ALA A 125 22.37 10.01 9.71
N CYS A 126 22.03 8.93 9.03
CA CYS A 126 21.32 7.78 9.65
C CYS A 126 22.27 6.79 10.29
N GLU A 127 23.48 6.72 9.75
CA GLU A 127 24.57 5.91 10.26
C GLU A 127 25.66 6.79 10.89
N THR A 128 26.90 6.32 10.81
CA THR A 128 28.08 6.94 11.40
C THR A 128 28.26 8.36 10.86
N THR A 129 28.30 9.32 11.79
CA THR A 129 28.71 10.69 11.48
C THR A 129 30.17 10.68 11.04
N PHE A 130 30.47 11.32 9.91
CA PHE A 130 31.85 11.52 9.48
C PHE A 130 32.43 12.77 10.12
N TYR A 131 33.73 12.81 10.31
CA TYR A 131 34.44 13.97 10.84
C TYR A 131 35.52 14.37 9.85
N ALA A 132 35.51 15.64 9.44
CA ALA A 132 36.53 16.20 8.58
C ALA A 132 37.77 16.59 9.40
N GLU A 133 38.93 16.08 8.99
CA GLU A 133 40.22 16.55 9.46
C GLU A 133 40.83 17.42 8.36
N CYS A 134 40.56 18.72 8.44
CA CYS A 134 40.97 19.68 7.41
C CYS A 134 42.49 19.78 7.23
N ALA A 135 43.28 19.38 8.23
CA ALA A 135 44.74 19.35 8.10
C ALA A 135 45.25 18.14 7.31
N GLU A 136 44.44 17.08 7.19
CA GLU A 136 44.81 15.81 6.54
C GLU A 136 44.03 15.59 5.24
N ASP A 137 43.17 16.54 4.83
CA ASP A 137 42.27 16.44 3.67
C ASP A 137 41.49 15.12 3.63
N ALA A 138 41.10 14.61 4.80
CA ALA A 138 40.51 13.29 4.97
C ALA A 138 39.25 13.30 5.85
N LEU A 139 38.39 12.31 5.63
CA LEU A 139 37.19 12.03 6.43
C LEU A 139 37.42 10.79 7.29
N PHE A 140 36.96 10.84 8.54
CA PHE A 140 37.09 9.74 9.50
C PHE A 140 35.76 9.43 10.19
N HIS A 141 35.59 8.18 10.63
CA HIS A 141 34.41 7.74 11.38
C HIS A 141 34.39 8.20 12.85
N ALA A 142 35.49 8.79 13.34
CA ALA A 142 35.60 9.38 14.66
C ALA A 142 36.57 10.58 14.63
N PRO A 143 36.44 11.55 15.54
CA PRO A 143 37.40 12.64 15.65
C PRO A 143 38.80 12.11 15.97
N GLN A 144 39.80 12.51 15.18
CA GLN A 144 41.18 11.98 15.30
C GLN A 144 41.81 12.24 16.66
N TRP A 145 41.47 13.37 17.31
CA TRP A 145 42.01 13.69 18.64
C TRP A 145 41.65 12.65 19.71
N ARG A 146 40.51 11.94 19.59
CA ARG A 146 40.09 10.89 20.52
C ARG A 146 40.95 9.63 20.44
N LEU A 147 41.62 9.42 19.30
CA LEU A 147 42.48 8.26 19.04
C LEU A 147 43.96 8.52 19.36
N ARG A 148 44.35 9.78 19.62
CA ARG A 148 45.73 10.18 19.93
C ARG A 148 46.05 10.08 21.43
N ASP A 149 47.34 9.92 21.77
CA ASP A 149 47.83 9.80 23.16
C ASP A 149 47.34 10.98 24.04
N PRO A 150 46.88 10.74 25.28
CA PRO A 150 46.43 11.77 26.22
C PRO A 150 47.40 12.96 26.43
N LYS A 151 48.71 12.73 26.30
CA LYS A 151 49.72 13.80 26.39
C LYS A 151 49.70 14.74 25.17
N GLN A 152 49.29 14.25 24.02
CA GLN A 152 49.14 15.03 22.77
C GLN A 152 47.78 15.76 22.72
N GLN A 153 46.75 15.21 23.37
CA GLN A 153 45.40 15.80 23.43
C GLN A 153 45.38 17.19 24.09
N LYS A 154 46.17 17.42 25.15
CA LYS A 154 46.23 18.71 25.88
C LYS A 154 46.70 19.92 25.04
N LYS A 155 47.28 19.69 23.85
CA LYS A 155 47.81 20.75 22.97
C LYS A 155 46.94 21.03 21.73
N LEU A 156 45.91 20.22 21.46
CA LEU A 156 45.07 20.42 20.28
C LEU A 156 43.87 21.32 20.59
N SER A 157 43.58 22.22 19.65
CA SER A 157 42.27 22.85 19.52
C SER A 157 41.23 21.76 19.25
N ILE A 158 40.40 21.43 20.25
CA ILE A 158 39.30 20.46 20.14
C ILE A 158 38.20 21.07 19.28
N LYS A 159 38.38 21.07 17.95
CA LYS A 159 37.33 21.45 17.00
C LYS A 159 36.95 20.22 16.21
N GLU A 160 35.84 19.63 16.59
CA GLU A 160 35.20 18.57 15.82
C GLU A 160 34.49 19.21 14.62
N HIS A 161 34.69 18.66 13.43
CA HIS A 161 33.99 19.09 12.21
C HIS A 161 33.10 17.94 11.74
N PRO A 162 31.92 17.74 12.35
CA PRO A 162 31.00 16.70 11.92
C PRO A 162 30.44 17.01 10.52
N VAL A 163 30.36 15.98 9.68
CA VAL A 163 29.83 16.02 8.32
C VAL A 163 28.74 14.96 8.22
N ALA A 164 27.54 15.38 7.83
CA ALA A 164 26.41 14.50 7.58
C ALA A 164 26.19 14.33 6.07
N ALA A 165 25.97 13.09 5.64
CA ALA A 165 25.48 12.83 4.29
C ALA A 165 24.04 13.36 4.14
N LEU A 166 23.77 14.00 3.01
CA LEU A 166 22.43 14.45 2.61
C LEU A 166 21.81 13.43 1.65
N GLY A 167 20.53 13.61 1.30
CA GLY A 167 19.80 12.70 0.41
C GLY A 167 19.22 11.47 1.13
N LEU A 168 19.07 11.54 2.45
CA LEU A 168 18.58 10.45 3.27
C LEU A 168 17.14 10.71 3.71
N TYR A 169 16.30 9.67 3.73
CA TYR A 169 14.87 9.79 4.03
C TYR A 169 14.43 8.82 5.13
N ASP A 170 13.54 9.27 6.02
CA ASP A 170 12.69 8.37 6.80
C ASP A 170 11.35 8.21 6.07
N VAL A 171 10.84 7.00 6.01
CA VAL A 171 9.57 6.66 5.39
C VAL A 171 8.62 6.11 6.43
N LEU A 172 7.47 6.77 6.55
CA LEU A 172 6.38 6.39 7.43
C LEU A 172 5.22 5.88 6.59
N LEU A 173 4.70 4.71 6.95
CA LEU A 173 3.60 4.04 6.25
C LEU A 173 2.37 4.01 7.15
N GLN A 174 1.21 4.41 6.63
CA GLN A 174 -0.08 4.02 7.16
C GLN A 174 -0.53 2.80 6.39
N LEU A 175 -0.59 1.66 7.06
CA LEU A 175 -1.02 0.41 6.45
C LEU A 175 -2.54 0.35 6.37
N ASP A 176 -3.05 -0.28 5.32
CA ASP A 176 -4.49 -0.50 5.18
C ASP A 176 -5.00 -1.51 6.22
N ARG A 177 -6.30 -1.50 6.47
CA ARG A 177 -6.95 -2.45 7.38
C ARG A 177 -7.03 -3.81 6.72
N ASP A 178 -6.55 -4.83 7.43
CA ASP A 178 -6.73 -6.20 7.02
C ASP A 178 -8.14 -6.68 7.39
N ALA A 179 -8.81 -7.37 6.47
CA ALA A 179 -10.17 -7.87 6.65
C ALA A 179 -10.30 -8.84 7.85
N THR A 180 -9.23 -9.54 8.20
CA THR A 180 -9.19 -10.55 9.26
C THR A 180 -8.44 -10.09 10.51
N LEU A 181 -7.36 -9.32 10.36
CA LEU A 181 -6.47 -8.89 11.45
C LEU A 181 -6.80 -7.48 11.95
N GLY A 182 -7.68 -6.77 11.25
CA GLY A 182 -8.08 -5.41 11.57
C GLY A 182 -7.01 -4.39 11.19
N ASP A 183 -6.96 -3.29 11.92
CA ASP A 183 -6.00 -2.21 11.69
C ASP A 183 -4.57 -2.65 12.02
N LEU A 184 -3.71 -2.76 11.00
CA LEU A 184 -2.32 -3.23 11.09
C LEU A 184 -1.38 -2.22 11.79
N ASN A 185 -1.80 -0.96 11.94
CA ASN A 185 -0.97 0.10 12.54
C ASN A 185 -0.95 0.06 14.08
N ASN A 186 -1.76 -0.81 14.68
CA ASN A 186 -1.83 -0.99 16.12
C ASN A 186 -1.56 -2.45 16.54
N ARG A 187 -1.25 -2.65 17.83
CA ARG A 187 -1.04 -3.99 18.41
C ARG A 187 -2.27 -4.54 19.13
N LYS A 188 -3.46 -4.12 18.71
CA LYS A 188 -4.75 -4.54 19.29
C LYS A 188 -5.29 -5.77 18.55
N ILE A 189 -5.70 -6.77 19.32
CA ILE A 189 -6.47 -7.93 18.84
C ILE A 189 -7.81 -7.93 19.53
N ILE A 190 -8.88 -8.06 18.75
CA ILE A 190 -10.25 -8.21 19.27
C ILE A 190 -10.77 -9.56 18.81
N GLN A 191 -11.15 -10.43 19.75
CA GLN A 191 -11.72 -11.74 19.47
C GLN A 191 -13.07 -11.88 20.18
N THR A 192 -14.09 -12.31 19.44
CA THR A 192 -15.39 -12.65 20.02
C THR A 192 -15.45 -14.14 20.32
N VAL A 193 -15.65 -14.47 21.60
CA VAL A 193 -15.76 -15.83 22.13
C VAL A 193 -17.12 -16.03 22.81
N SER A 194 -17.40 -17.25 23.25
CA SER A 194 -18.66 -17.60 23.91
C SER A 194 -18.42 -18.11 25.32
N ILE A 195 -18.91 -17.41 26.34
CA ILE A 195 -18.80 -17.84 27.74
C ILE A 195 -20.02 -18.70 28.10
N GLY A 196 -19.77 -19.86 28.72
CA GLY A 196 -20.80 -20.69 29.31
C GLY A 196 -21.31 -20.14 30.63
N ARG A 197 -22.63 -20.01 30.79
CA ARG A 197 -23.24 -19.47 32.01
C ARG A 197 -23.27 -20.46 33.18
N GLY A 198 -23.21 -21.78 32.91
CA GLY A 198 -23.34 -22.84 33.91
C GLY A 198 -23.81 -24.15 33.26
N THR A 199 -24.74 -24.86 33.91
CA THR A 199 -25.25 -26.18 33.48
C THR A 199 -26.19 -26.15 32.27
N ASP A 200 -26.82 -25.01 31.97
CA ASP A 200 -27.94 -24.93 31.02
C ASP A 200 -27.51 -24.72 29.55
N ASN A 201 -26.25 -24.99 29.20
CA ASN A 201 -25.69 -24.85 27.84
C ASN A 201 -25.88 -23.45 27.18
N GLU A 202 -26.37 -22.46 27.94
CA GLU A 202 -26.53 -21.08 27.50
C GLU A 202 -25.15 -20.44 27.34
N LYS A 203 -24.90 -19.93 26.13
CA LYS A 203 -23.65 -19.26 25.75
C LYS A 203 -23.91 -17.77 25.54
N LEU A 204 -23.07 -16.94 26.16
CA LEU A 204 -23.13 -15.49 26.02
C LEU A 204 -21.94 -15.01 25.18
N PRO A 205 -22.15 -14.13 24.19
CA PRO A 205 -21.05 -13.56 23.42
C PRO A 205 -20.21 -12.62 24.30
N LEU A 206 -18.90 -12.73 24.17
CA LEU A 206 -17.93 -11.87 24.82
C LEU A 206 -16.86 -11.47 23.81
N SER A 207 -16.63 -10.18 23.64
CA SER A 207 -15.47 -9.66 22.92
C SER A 207 -14.34 -9.38 23.91
N ILE A 208 -13.19 -10.02 23.68
CA ILE A 208 -11.94 -9.81 24.41
C ILE A 208 -11.07 -8.89 23.55
N GLU A 209 -10.68 -7.75 24.08
CA GLU A 209 -9.69 -6.85 23.49
C GLU A 209 -8.36 -7.02 24.24
N VAL A 210 -7.28 -7.36 23.54
CA VAL A 210 -5.92 -7.45 24.07
C VAL A 210 -5.04 -6.44 23.33
N ARG A 211 -4.22 -5.69 24.06
CA ARG A 211 -3.31 -4.68 23.49
C ARG A 211 -1.86 -5.05 23.80
N PHE A 212 -1.14 -5.57 22.82
CA PHE A 212 0.22 -6.02 23.04
C PHE A 212 1.23 -4.85 23.10
N PRO A 213 2.23 -4.90 24.00
CA PRO A 213 3.29 -3.90 24.08
C PRO A 213 4.24 -3.98 22.89
N ASP A 214 5.06 -2.93 22.72
CA ASP A 214 6.19 -2.94 21.79
C ASP A 214 7.39 -3.65 22.43
N TRP A 215 7.45 -4.97 22.34
CA TRP A 215 8.55 -5.75 22.93
C TRP A 215 9.71 -5.97 21.95
N ALA A 216 9.60 -5.51 20.70
CA ALA A 216 10.63 -5.65 19.68
C ALA A 216 11.92 -4.91 20.04
N ALA A 217 11.80 -3.75 20.70
CA ALA A 217 12.94 -2.96 21.15
C ALA A 217 13.70 -3.64 22.30
N ASP A 218 12.98 -4.32 23.19
CA ASP A 218 13.56 -4.96 24.37
C ASP A 218 14.22 -6.31 24.03
N LEU A 219 13.63 -7.08 23.09
CA LEU A 219 14.06 -8.42 22.72
C LEU A 219 14.13 -8.61 21.19
N PRO A 220 15.03 -7.91 20.48
CA PRO A 220 15.02 -7.85 19.01
C PRO A 220 15.25 -9.22 18.34
N ALA A 221 16.18 -10.04 18.86
CA ALA A 221 16.47 -11.34 18.29
C ALA A 221 15.27 -12.30 18.39
N LEU A 222 14.67 -12.39 19.59
CA LEU A 222 13.47 -13.21 19.82
C LEU A 222 12.27 -12.69 19.03
N TYR A 223 12.15 -11.38 18.85
CA TYR A 223 11.11 -10.79 18.02
C TYR A 223 11.25 -11.20 16.55
N THR A 224 12.47 -11.16 16.01
CA THR A 224 12.74 -11.62 14.64
C THR A 224 12.39 -13.10 14.48
N ASP A 225 12.77 -13.95 15.43
CA ASP A 225 12.46 -15.38 15.40
C ASP A 225 10.96 -15.66 15.52
N PHE A 226 10.26 -14.91 16.37
CA PHE A 226 8.81 -15.02 16.56
C PHE A 226 8.04 -14.63 15.30
N VAL A 227 8.37 -13.50 14.69
CA VAL A 227 7.66 -12.95 13.52
C VAL A 227 8.10 -13.63 12.21
N GLY A 228 9.31 -14.15 12.12
CA GLY A 228 9.87 -14.71 10.88
C GLY A 228 8.99 -15.74 10.18
N GLU A 229 9.05 -15.79 8.85
CA GLU A 229 8.39 -16.81 8.03
C GLU A 229 9.16 -18.14 8.13
N ASN A 230 8.94 -18.85 9.22
CA ASN A 230 9.55 -20.14 9.50
C ASN A 230 8.49 -21.25 9.33
N PRO A 231 8.57 -22.10 8.29
CA PRO A 231 7.60 -23.19 8.09
C PRO A 231 7.56 -24.21 9.23
N GLY A 232 8.62 -24.29 10.03
CA GLY A 232 8.71 -25.13 11.22
C GLY A 232 8.30 -24.44 12.52
N PHE A 233 7.74 -23.24 12.46
CA PHE A 233 7.31 -22.52 13.66
C PHE A 233 6.19 -23.27 14.38
N SER A 234 6.31 -23.45 15.69
CA SER A 234 5.22 -23.97 16.51
C SER A 234 5.21 -23.33 17.90
N TYR A 235 4.01 -23.02 18.39
CA TYR A 235 3.80 -22.70 19.80
C TYR A 235 3.91 -23.98 20.63
N LEU A 236 4.73 -23.93 21.68
CA LEU A 236 4.88 -25.03 22.64
C LEU A 236 4.00 -24.81 23.87
N ASN A 237 3.93 -23.57 24.35
CA ASN A 237 3.11 -23.18 25.47
C ASN A 237 2.82 -21.67 25.46
N VAL A 238 1.63 -21.30 25.90
CA VAL A 238 1.31 -19.93 26.32
C VAL A 238 0.67 -20.01 27.69
N GLU A 239 1.35 -19.48 28.69
CA GLU A 239 0.88 -19.51 30.07
C GLU A 239 0.45 -18.12 30.51
N LEU A 240 -0.81 -17.98 30.96
CA LEU A 240 -1.28 -16.80 31.67
C LEU A 240 -0.83 -16.90 33.14
N THR A 241 0.19 -16.15 33.50
CA THR A 241 0.78 -16.19 34.86
C THR A 241 0.09 -15.23 35.81
N ARG A 242 -0.48 -14.12 35.30
CA ARG A 242 -1.22 -13.13 36.09
C ARG A 242 -2.39 -12.57 35.29
N LEU A 243 -3.51 -12.31 35.95
CA LEU A 243 -4.59 -11.47 35.44
C LEU A 243 -5.16 -10.66 36.60
N SER A 244 -4.94 -9.35 36.61
CA SER A 244 -5.30 -8.48 37.73
C SER A 244 -5.83 -7.13 37.26
N ARG A 245 -6.57 -6.43 38.13
CA ARG A 245 -6.98 -5.03 37.91
C ARG A 245 -5.83 -4.04 38.15
N ASP A 246 -4.83 -4.42 38.94
CA ASP A 246 -3.64 -3.61 39.16
C ASP A 246 -2.55 -3.93 38.11
N ARG A 247 -1.85 -2.88 37.69
CA ARG A 247 -0.83 -2.97 36.63
C ARG A 247 0.43 -3.70 37.10
N ILE A 248 0.77 -3.65 38.37
CA ILE A 248 2.04 -4.15 38.91
C ILE A 248 1.81 -5.34 39.84
N LEU A 249 0.81 -5.25 40.72
CA LEU A 249 0.59 -6.23 41.77
C LEU A 249 -0.46 -7.27 41.36
N ASP A 250 -0.26 -8.51 41.81
CA ASP A 250 -1.35 -9.48 41.86
C ASP A 250 -2.13 -9.27 43.17
N GLU A 251 -3.18 -8.45 43.14
CA GLU A 251 -4.07 -8.23 44.29
C GLU A 251 -4.74 -9.52 44.80
N ILE A 252 -4.66 -10.62 44.04
CA ILE A 252 -5.33 -11.89 44.31
C ILE A 252 -4.30 -13.02 44.51
N ALA A 253 -3.03 -12.69 44.75
CA ALA A 253 -1.98 -13.68 45.04
C ALA A 253 -2.43 -14.61 46.19
N GLY A 254 -2.54 -15.90 45.88
CA GLY A 254 -3.25 -16.90 46.69
C GLY A 254 -2.46 -17.47 47.87
N GLU A 255 -1.61 -16.68 48.54
CA GLU A 255 -0.88 -17.19 49.70
C GLU A 255 -1.87 -17.57 50.83
N GLY A 256 -1.94 -18.86 51.13
CA GLY A 256 -2.78 -19.40 52.22
C GLY A 256 -4.24 -19.72 51.88
N LEU A 257 -4.66 -19.60 50.61
CA LEU A 257 -6.01 -19.97 50.15
C LEU A 257 -6.05 -21.37 49.53
N SER A 258 -7.14 -22.11 49.73
CA SER A 258 -7.39 -23.33 48.94
C SER A 258 -7.70 -22.99 47.48
N GLY A 259 -7.54 -23.95 46.57
CA GLY A 259 -7.79 -23.72 45.14
C GLY A 259 -9.21 -23.24 44.83
N ALA A 260 -10.21 -23.71 45.56
CA ALA A 260 -11.61 -23.29 45.39
C ALA A 260 -11.85 -21.86 45.91
N GLU A 261 -11.24 -21.49 47.04
CA GLU A 261 -11.35 -20.13 47.59
C GLU A 261 -10.65 -19.11 46.69
N LEU A 262 -9.47 -19.47 46.17
CA LEU A 262 -8.73 -18.65 45.21
C LEU A 262 -9.53 -18.44 43.92
N GLN A 263 -10.14 -19.49 43.38
CA GLN A 263 -11.00 -19.40 42.20
C GLN A 263 -12.20 -18.48 42.44
N ALA A 264 -12.91 -18.64 43.57
CA ALA A 264 -14.05 -17.79 43.90
C ALA A 264 -13.66 -16.32 44.08
N ARG A 265 -12.48 -16.06 44.66
CA ARG A 265 -11.93 -14.71 44.81
C ARG A 265 -11.61 -14.08 43.46
N ARG A 266 -10.99 -14.84 42.56
CA ARG A 266 -10.69 -14.41 41.18
C ARG A 266 -11.93 -14.12 40.35
N ASP A 267 -12.95 -14.98 40.45
CA ASP A 267 -14.24 -14.75 39.79
C ASP A 267 -14.92 -13.46 40.30
N ALA A 268 -14.87 -13.21 41.62
CA ALA A 268 -15.40 -11.98 42.21
C ALA A 268 -14.66 -10.72 41.73
N ASP A 269 -13.33 -10.80 41.59
CA ASP A 269 -12.51 -9.70 41.12
C ASP A 269 -12.81 -9.33 39.66
N ILE A 270 -12.98 -10.33 38.79
CA ILE A 270 -13.43 -10.14 37.40
C ILE A 270 -14.78 -9.42 37.36
N ALA A 271 -15.73 -9.83 38.20
CA ALA A 271 -17.05 -9.20 38.28
C ALA A 271 -16.98 -7.74 38.76
N GLN A 272 -16.07 -7.43 39.70
CA GLN A 272 -15.86 -6.08 40.23
C GLN A 272 -15.19 -5.17 39.21
N GLY A 273 -14.19 -5.66 38.49
CA GLY A 273 -13.42 -4.90 37.50
C GLY A 273 -13.99 -4.89 36.09
N TRP A 274 -15.14 -5.52 35.85
CA TRP A 274 -15.63 -5.85 34.50
C TRP A 274 -15.60 -4.70 33.48
N ARG A 275 -15.87 -3.46 33.90
CA ARG A 275 -15.87 -2.26 33.03
C ARG A 275 -14.50 -1.57 32.92
N GLY A 276 -13.51 -2.04 33.68
CA GLY A 276 -12.17 -1.50 33.76
C GLY A 276 -11.20 -2.19 32.81
N VAL A 277 -9.92 -1.86 32.99
CA VAL A 277 -8.81 -2.52 32.31
C VAL A 277 -8.23 -3.56 33.26
N PHE A 278 -8.01 -4.76 32.75
CA PHE A 278 -7.20 -5.77 33.41
C PHE A 278 -5.81 -5.79 32.79
N TYR A 279 -4.83 -6.27 33.54
CA TYR A 279 -3.46 -6.43 33.13
C TYR A 279 -3.08 -7.90 33.26
N ALA A 280 -2.65 -8.48 32.14
CA ALA A 280 -2.26 -9.86 32.03
C ALA A 280 -0.73 -9.99 31.88
N ASP A 281 -0.16 -10.98 32.55
CA ASP A 281 1.22 -11.40 32.32
C ASP A 281 1.20 -12.76 31.62
N PHE A 282 2.06 -12.89 30.60
CA PHE A 282 2.13 -14.09 29.78
C PHE A 282 3.57 -14.59 29.68
N THR A 283 3.74 -15.91 29.73
CA THR A 283 4.98 -16.58 29.36
C THR A 283 4.74 -17.40 28.10
N ILE A 284 5.47 -17.10 27.03
CA ILE A 284 5.31 -17.70 25.72
C ILE A 284 6.54 -18.56 25.44
N SER A 285 6.33 -19.81 25.04
CA SER A 285 7.38 -20.73 24.59
C SER A 285 7.07 -21.21 23.17
N PHE A 286 8.04 -21.17 22.29
CA PHE A 286 7.91 -21.57 20.89
C PHE A 286 9.22 -22.14 20.34
N GLU A 287 9.14 -22.78 19.18
CA GLU A 287 10.29 -23.19 18.37
C GLU A 287 10.12 -22.64 16.95
N THR A 288 11.22 -22.35 16.26
CA THR A 288 11.22 -21.87 14.86
C THR A 288 11.46 -22.98 13.85
N THR A 289 12.11 -24.06 14.29
CA THR A 289 12.31 -25.28 13.53
C THR A 289 11.76 -26.45 14.34
N SER A 290 11.15 -27.41 13.66
CA SER A 290 10.52 -28.56 14.32
C SER A 290 11.57 -29.38 15.07
N GLY A 291 11.44 -29.47 16.40
CA GLY A 291 12.43 -30.11 17.27
C GLY A 291 13.69 -29.28 17.52
N GLY A 292 13.61 -27.96 17.30
CA GLY A 292 14.69 -26.99 17.48
C GLY A 292 14.89 -26.55 18.93
N PRO A 293 15.77 -25.56 19.17
CA PRO A 293 15.92 -24.98 20.50
C PRO A 293 14.65 -24.24 20.90
N VAL A 294 14.15 -24.54 22.09
CA VAL A 294 13.00 -23.84 22.68
C VAL A 294 13.38 -22.40 23.00
N GLN A 295 12.62 -21.47 22.45
CA GLN A 295 12.70 -20.05 22.75
C GLN A 295 11.58 -19.65 23.70
N GLN A 296 11.84 -18.69 24.57
CA GLN A 296 10.88 -18.24 25.56
C GLN A 296 11.04 -16.75 25.85
N PHE A 297 9.91 -16.06 26.01
CA PHE A 297 9.87 -14.69 26.52
C PHE A 297 8.63 -14.46 27.39
N THR A 298 8.68 -13.40 28.20
CA THR A 298 7.57 -13.02 29.07
C THR A 298 7.11 -11.61 28.72
N MET A 299 5.79 -11.41 28.65
CA MET A 299 5.17 -10.11 28.53
C MET A 299 4.51 -9.74 29.85
N HIS A 300 4.79 -8.53 30.33
CA HIS A 300 4.21 -8.02 31.56
C HIS A 300 3.19 -6.92 31.28
N SER A 301 2.15 -6.90 32.09
CA SER A 301 1.15 -5.83 32.15
C SER A 301 0.43 -5.58 30.81
N VAL A 302 0.12 -6.64 30.06
CA VAL A 302 -0.61 -6.56 28.79
C VAL A 302 -2.05 -6.15 29.09
N PRO A 303 -2.54 -4.98 28.60
CA PRO A 303 -3.90 -4.55 28.86
C PRO A 303 -4.94 -5.44 28.16
N VAL A 304 -5.96 -5.83 28.91
CA VAL A 304 -7.09 -6.65 28.48
C VAL A 304 -8.41 -5.97 28.88
N ARG A 305 -9.37 -5.93 27.96
CA ARG A 305 -10.74 -5.46 28.22
C ARG A 305 -11.76 -6.49 27.76
N PHE A 306 -12.89 -6.50 28.45
CA PHE A 306 -13.98 -7.43 28.24
C PHE A 306 -15.26 -6.67 27.90
N PHE A 307 -15.87 -6.98 26.77
CA PHE A 307 -17.11 -6.35 26.30
C PHE A 307 -18.16 -7.41 26.05
N SER A 308 -19.34 -7.25 26.66
CA SER A 308 -20.49 -8.12 26.39
C SER A 308 -21.75 -7.28 26.34
N SER A 309 -22.67 -7.66 25.46
CA SER A 309 -24.02 -7.10 25.40
C SER A 309 -24.88 -7.48 26.61
N SER A 310 -24.43 -8.46 27.40
CA SER A 310 -25.15 -8.94 28.59
C SER A 310 -24.32 -8.76 29.85
N GLU A 311 -24.83 -7.97 30.79
CA GLU A 311 -24.28 -7.83 32.15
C GLU A 311 -24.21 -9.15 32.92
N LYS A 312 -24.89 -10.20 32.44
CA LYS A 312 -24.82 -11.55 33.02
C LYS A 312 -23.47 -12.22 32.78
N ALA A 313 -22.73 -11.84 31.73
CA ALA A 313 -21.47 -12.48 31.35
C ALA A 313 -20.42 -12.42 32.48
N LYS A 314 -20.38 -11.33 33.24
CA LYS A 314 -19.44 -11.14 34.36
C LYS A 314 -19.71 -12.02 35.58
N ARG A 315 -20.88 -12.67 35.63
CA ARG A 315 -21.32 -13.58 36.72
C ARG A 315 -21.47 -15.02 36.24
N SER A 316 -20.91 -15.35 35.08
CA SER A 316 -20.88 -16.72 34.58
C SER A 316 -20.06 -17.61 35.51
N SER A 317 -20.43 -18.89 35.57
CA SER A 317 -19.76 -19.88 36.42
C SER A 317 -18.30 -20.08 35.99
N ASN A 318 -17.34 -20.05 36.91
CA ASN A 318 -15.90 -20.20 36.63
C ASN A 318 -15.37 -19.20 35.59
N ILE A 319 -15.85 -17.96 35.62
CA ILE A 319 -15.52 -16.93 34.62
C ILE A 319 -14.01 -16.74 34.47
N TYR A 320 -13.26 -16.67 35.57
CA TYR A 320 -11.80 -16.49 35.50
C TYR A 320 -11.12 -17.65 34.77
N ALA A 321 -11.53 -18.90 35.03
CA ALA A 321 -10.95 -20.07 34.36
C ALA A 321 -11.29 -20.09 32.87
N GLN A 322 -12.52 -19.73 32.50
CA GLN A 322 -12.93 -19.60 31.09
C GLN A 322 -12.12 -18.50 30.37
N LEU A 323 -11.99 -17.32 30.98
CA LEU A 323 -11.17 -16.22 30.41
C LEU A 323 -9.71 -16.61 30.29
N SER A 324 -9.16 -17.28 31.32
CA SER A 324 -7.77 -17.75 31.31
C SER A 324 -7.51 -18.73 30.19
N ALA A 325 -8.45 -19.65 29.94
CA ALA A 325 -8.35 -20.59 28.83
C ALA A 325 -8.35 -19.88 27.47
N TYR A 326 -9.20 -18.87 27.27
CA TYR A 326 -9.20 -18.09 26.02
C TYR A 326 -7.96 -17.23 25.82
N LEU A 327 -7.43 -16.63 26.90
CA LEU A 327 -6.22 -15.79 26.84
C LEU A 327 -4.95 -16.62 26.63
N ALA A 328 -4.92 -17.87 27.11
CA ALA A 328 -3.82 -18.81 26.96
C ALA A 328 -3.94 -19.70 25.71
N ASP A 329 -5.06 -19.65 24.98
CA ASP A 329 -5.24 -20.44 23.76
C ASP A 329 -4.30 -19.93 22.65
N PHE A 330 -3.55 -20.86 22.05
CA PHE A 330 -2.62 -20.62 20.96
C PHE A 330 -2.93 -21.45 19.72
N ALA A 331 -4.13 -22.06 19.65
CA ALA A 331 -4.59 -22.75 18.46
C ALA A 331 -4.77 -21.77 17.28
N ALA A 332 -5.00 -22.32 16.08
CA ALA A 332 -5.29 -21.50 14.90
C ALA A 332 -6.49 -20.57 15.15
N SER A 333 -6.39 -19.32 14.70
CA SER A 333 -7.36 -18.23 14.93
C SER A 333 -7.52 -17.74 16.38
N SER A 334 -6.70 -18.24 17.32
CA SER A 334 -6.61 -17.70 18.69
C SER A 334 -6.03 -16.29 18.72
N ILE A 335 -6.02 -15.67 19.90
CA ILE A 335 -5.42 -14.35 20.12
C ILE A 335 -3.94 -14.34 19.70
N TRP A 336 -3.18 -15.37 20.06
CA TRP A 336 -1.75 -15.45 19.80
C TRP A 336 -1.42 -15.74 18.34
N ASP A 337 -2.17 -16.64 17.72
CA ASP A 337 -2.05 -16.90 16.28
C ASP A 337 -2.32 -15.60 15.49
N ARG A 338 -3.45 -14.94 15.74
CA ARG A 338 -3.81 -13.67 15.07
C ARG A 338 -2.83 -12.55 15.39
N TYR A 339 -2.33 -12.47 16.62
CA TYR A 339 -1.30 -11.48 16.98
C TYR A 339 -0.04 -11.67 16.15
N ARG A 340 0.47 -12.91 16.05
CA ARG A 340 1.64 -13.23 15.24
C ARG A 340 1.39 -12.97 13.75
N SER A 341 0.26 -13.44 13.21
CA SER A 341 -0.12 -13.16 11.81
C SER A 341 -0.20 -11.66 11.52
N LYS A 342 -0.69 -10.86 12.47
CA LYS A 342 -0.71 -9.40 12.36
C LYS A 342 0.68 -8.80 12.28
N LEU A 343 1.60 -9.23 13.14
CA LEU A 343 3.00 -8.79 13.06
C LEU A 343 3.65 -9.21 11.73
N GLN A 344 3.33 -10.40 11.22
CA GLN A 344 3.82 -10.89 9.93
C GLN A 344 3.30 -10.06 8.76
N ALA A 345 1.99 -9.82 8.69
CA ALA A 345 1.39 -8.98 7.65
C ALA A 345 1.98 -7.56 7.67
N THR A 346 2.19 -6.99 8.87
CA THR A 346 2.83 -5.69 9.04
C THR A 346 4.28 -5.71 8.53
N ALA A 347 5.07 -6.72 8.90
CA ALA A 347 6.46 -6.86 8.46
C ALA A 347 6.56 -7.06 6.95
N GLN A 348 5.66 -7.84 6.36
CA GLN A 348 5.57 -8.06 4.93
C GLN A 348 5.22 -6.77 4.18
N ALA A 349 4.22 -6.01 4.64
CA ALA A 349 3.84 -4.74 4.02
C ALA A 349 5.00 -3.73 4.03
N VAL A 350 5.72 -3.62 5.16
CA VAL A 350 6.92 -2.77 5.27
C VAL A 350 8.05 -3.25 4.35
N ALA A 351 8.25 -4.57 4.23
CA ALA A 351 9.26 -5.14 3.34
C ALA A 351 8.92 -4.90 1.86
N THR A 352 7.66 -5.05 1.45
CA THR A 352 7.17 -4.74 0.11
C THR A 352 7.35 -3.26 -0.22
N ALA A 353 7.00 -2.36 0.71
CA ALA A 353 7.24 -0.93 0.55
C ALA A 353 8.72 -0.60 0.38
N ARG A 354 9.60 -1.20 1.21
CA ARG A 354 11.06 -1.04 1.08
C ARG A 354 11.58 -1.55 -0.25
N HIS A 355 11.07 -2.68 -0.74
CA HIS A 355 11.46 -3.22 -2.04
C HIS A 355 11.07 -2.25 -3.17
N SER A 356 9.83 -1.78 -3.17
CA SER A 356 9.32 -0.82 -4.15
C SER A 356 10.13 0.50 -4.17
N LEU A 357 10.50 1.01 -3.00
CA LEU A 357 11.37 2.20 -2.89
C LEU A 357 12.76 1.98 -3.51
N ASN A 358 13.33 0.78 -3.33
CA ASN A 358 14.64 0.43 -3.87
C ASN A 358 14.62 0.21 -5.39
N ASP A 359 13.50 -0.26 -5.96
CA ASP A 359 13.33 -0.37 -7.41
C ASP A 359 13.41 0.98 -8.12
N TYR A 360 13.06 2.07 -7.41
CA TYR A 360 13.10 3.44 -7.90
C TYR A 360 14.15 4.32 -7.20
N ARG A 361 15.17 3.73 -6.56
CA ARG A 361 16.17 4.52 -5.82
C ARG A 361 16.93 5.48 -6.75
N ASN A 362 16.81 6.77 -6.47
CA ASN A 362 17.51 7.81 -7.21
C ASN A 362 19.03 7.83 -6.94
N LEU A 363 19.76 8.54 -7.79
CA LEU A 363 21.20 8.73 -7.61
C LEU A 363 21.49 9.52 -6.33
N ALA A 364 22.41 9.00 -5.51
CA ALA A 364 22.85 9.62 -4.25
C ALA A 364 21.74 9.84 -3.21
N GLU A 365 20.65 9.08 -3.29
CA GLU A 365 19.57 9.08 -2.29
C GLU A 365 19.40 7.71 -1.65
N ASP A 366 19.03 7.66 -0.37
CA ASP A 366 18.76 6.40 0.34
C ASP A 366 17.69 6.53 1.43
N TYR A 367 17.14 5.39 1.86
CA TYR A 367 16.09 5.30 2.85
C TYR A 367 16.63 4.70 4.14
N CYS A 368 16.58 5.48 5.22
CA CYS A 368 17.17 5.10 6.50
C CYS A 368 16.28 4.22 7.34
N GLN A 369 15.04 4.66 7.51
CA GLN A 369 14.03 3.93 8.23
C GLN A 369 12.80 3.83 7.35
N VAL A 370 12.32 2.62 7.15
CA VAL A 370 11.01 2.36 6.54
C VAL A 370 10.20 1.65 7.61
N THR A 371 9.16 2.30 8.12
CA THR A 371 8.37 1.81 9.24
C THR A 371 6.92 2.25 9.10
N HIS A 372 6.00 1.61 9.84
CA HIS A 372 4.62 2.05 9.92
C HIS A 372 4.43 3.08 11.03
N ILE A 373 3.40 3.92 10.91
CA ILE A 373 3.01 4.87 11.94
C ILE A 373 2.43 4.16 13.17
N ARG A 374 2.51 4.80 14.33
CA ARG A 374 1.82 4.33 15.53
C ARG A 374 0.45 5.00 15.63
N THR A 375 -0.54 4.23 16.05
CA THR A 375 -1.87 4.77 16.35
C THR A 375 -1.91 5.42 17.73
N GLU A 376 -2.56 6.58 17.81
CA GLU A 376 -2.93 7.22 19.08
C GLU A 376 -4.45 7.15 19.26
N ASP A 377 -4.91 6.68 20.41
CA ASP A 377 -6.34 6.60 20.70
C ASP A 377 -6.85 7.98 21.14
N VAL A 378 -7.67 8.60 20.29
CA VAL A 378 -8.38 9.84 20.60
C VAL A 378 -9.84 9.51 20.92
N ALA A 379 -10.33 10.01 22.06
CA ALA A 379 -11.73 9.83 22.47
C ALA A 379 -12.47 11.16 22.40
N PHE A 380 -13.69 11.12 21.86
CA PHE A 380 -14.59 12.27 21.79
C PHE A 380 -15.79 12.03 22.69
N CYS A 381 -16.14 13.04 23.48
CA CYS A 381 -17.37 13.08 24.25
C CYS A 381 -18.18 14.27 23.73
N ALA A 382 -19.39 14.01 23.27
CA ALA A 382 -20.29 15.02 22.75
C ALA A 382 -21.73 14.65 23.11
N ASP A 383 -22.52 15.65 23.47
CA ASP A 383 -23.97 15.55 23.56
C ASP A 383 -24.55 15.92 22.19
N VAL A 384 -25.30 15.00 21.59
CA VAL A 384 -25.87 15.16 20.24
C VAL A 384 -27.39 15.25 20.37
N GLU A 385 -27.94 16.42 20.06
CA GLU A 385 -29.39 16.62 19.96
C GLU A 385 -29.87 16.18 18.58
N VAL A 386 -30.88 15.32 18.53
CA VAL A 386 -31.47 14.77 17.31
C VAL A 386 -32.96 15.09 17.24
N ALA A 387 -33.51 15.17 16.02
CA ALA A 387 -34.95 15.29 15.83
C ALA A 387 -35.69 14.03 16.33
N ALA A 388 -36.96 14.16 16.69
CA ALA A 388 -37.74 13.09 17.30
C ALA A 388 -37.96 11.87 16.36
N ASP A 389 -37.86 12.07 15.06
CA ASP A 389 -38.02 11.08 14.00
C ASP A 389 -36.67 10.64 13.39
N ALA A 390 -35.53 11.10 13.95
CA ALA A 390 -34.22 10.76 13.44
C ALA A 390 -33.88 9.28 13.65
N ASP A 391 -33.26 8.67 12.64
CA ASP A 391 -32.63 7.34 12.77
C ASP A 391 -31.31 7.48 13.54
N ILE A 392 -31.33 7.03 14.80
CA ILE A 392 -30.20 7.14 15.73
C ILE A 392 -28.97 6.38 15.20
N GLU A 393 -29.17 5.21 14.59
CA GLU A 393 -28.06 4.38 14.10
C GLU A 393 -27.40 5.04 12.88
N TYR A 394 -28.19 5.62 11.98
CA TYR A 394 -27.68 6.38 10.86
C TYR A 394 -26.91 7.64 11.30
N VAL A 395 -27.47 8.40 12.26
CA VAL A 395 -26.78 9.59 12.81
C VAL A 395 -25.45 9.20 13.45
N LEU A 396 -25.41 8.12 14.23
CA LEU A 396 -24.20 7.63 14.86
C LEU A 396 -23.16 7.19 13.82
N ALA A 397 -23.58 6.45 12.79
CA ALA A 397 -22.70 6.03 11.70
C ALA A 397 -22.12 7.23 10.94
N GLN A 398 -22.95 8.24 10.65
CA GLN A 398 -22.52 9.46 9.98
C GLN A 398 -21.52 10.26 10.84
N LEU A 399 -21.73 10.31 12.15
CA LEU A 399 -20.82 10.96 13.09
C LEU A 399 -19.46 10.26 13.09
N PHE A 400 -19.43 8.93 13.22
CA PHE A 400 -18.17 8.16 13.16
C PHE A 400 -17.46 8.35 11.81
N TYR A 401 -18.19 8.24 10.70
CA TYR A 401 -17.62 8.43 9.37
C TYR A 401 -17.03 9.83 9.18
N THR A 402 -17.71 10.86 9.68
CA THR A 402 -17.26 12.25 9.54
C THR A 402 -16.03 12.53 10.39
N ILE A 403 -15.99 12.03 11.63
CA ILE A 403 -14.82 12.15 12.50
C ILE A 403 -13.63 11.41 11.89
N GLU A 404 -13.84 10.17 11.43
CA GLU A 404 -12.79 9.38 10.80
C GLU A 404 -12.21 10.10 9.59
N LYS A 405 -13.06 10.60 8.68
CA LYS A 405 -12.62 11.33 7.49
C LYS A 405 -11.91 12.66 7.80
N LEU A 406 -12.20 13.28 8.94
CA LEU A 406 -11.56 14.52 9.37
C LEU A 406 -10.14 14.28 9.88
N PHE A 407 -9.93 13.20 10.65
CA PHE A 407 -8.62 12.89 11.24
C PHE A 407 -7.75 12.03 10.32
N ASN A 408 -8.36 11.13 9.56
CA ASN A 408 -7.72 10.21 8.62
C ASN A 408 -8.37 10.35 7.22
N PRO A 409 -8.17 11.49 6.53
CA PRO A 409 -8.70 11.69 5.19
C PRO A 409 -8.09 10.68 4.21
N PRO A 410 -8.90 9.84 3.53
CA PRO A 410 -8.38 8.86 2.58
C PRO A 410 -7.85 9.57 1.32
N VAL A 411 -6.84 8.98 0.69
CA VAL A 411 -6.30 9.48 -0.58
C VAL A 411 -7.16 8.95 -1.73
N PRO A 412 -7.92 9.80 -2.45
CA PRO A 412 -8.75 9.36 -3.55
C PRO A 412 -7.91 8.92 -4.75
N PHE A 413 -8.32 7.81 -5.36
CA PHE A 413 -7.89 7.41 -6.69
C PHE A 413 -8.93 7.88 -7.71
N HIS A 414 -8.45 8.43 -8.83
CA HIS A 414 -9.26 8.86 -9.95
C HIS A 414 -9.03 7.97 -11.16
N THR A 415 -10.06 7.81 -11.97
CA THR A 415 -9.98 7.14 -13.27
C THR A 415 -9.58 8.12 -14.38
N LEU A 416 -9.10 7.59 -15.51
CA LEU A 416 -8.79 8.41 -16.69
C LEU A 416 -10.02 9.19 -17.19
N SER A 417 -11.20 8.57 -17.12
CA SER A 417 -12.46 9.17 -17.55
C SER A 417 -12.85 10.37 -16.67
N GLU A 418 -12.70 10.24 -15.36
CA GLU A 418 -12.99 11.33 -14.41
C GLU A 418 -12.04 12.52 -14.61
N LEU A 419 -10.74 12.26 -14.78
CA LEU A 419 -9.78 13.34 -15.02
C LEU A 419 -9.99 14.01 -16.38
N SER A 420 -10.30 13.23 -17.42
CA SER A 420 -10.62 13.80 -18.75
C SER A 420 -11.90 14.65 -18.70
N ALA A 421 -12.94 14.20 -17.99
CA ALA A 421 -14.17 14.96 -17.78
C ALA A 421 -13.93 16.24 -16.96
N ALA A 422 -12.96 16.21 -16.03
CA ALA A 422 -12.53 17.37 -15.26
C ALA A 422 -11.64 18.34 -16.07
N GLY A 423 -11.33 18.04 -17.33
CA GLY A 423 -10.59 18.91 -18.25
C GLY A 423 -9.07 18.75 -18.21
N TYR A 424 -8.54 17.70 -17.57
CA TYR A 424 -7.10 17.41 -17.62
C TYR A 424 -6.69 16.90 -19.00
N THR A 425 -5.57 17.39 -19.50
CA THR A 425 -4.97 16.91 -20.74
C THR A 425 -4.25 15.58 -20.51
N THR A 426 -4.07 14.78 -21.56
CA THR A 426 -3.41 13.46 -21.46
C THR A 426 -2.01 13.54 -20.84
N ASP A 427 -1.22 14.54 -21.18
CA ASP A 427 0.11 14.77 -20.60
C ASP A 427 0.08 15.13 -19.11
N GLN A 428 -0.96 15.83 -18.66
CA GLN A 428 -1.16 16.13 -17.24
C GLN A 428 -1.55 14.89 -16.44
N VAL A 429 -2.44 14.05 -16.99
CA VAL A 429 -2.92 12.84 -16.33
C VAL A 429 -1.78 11.84 -16.12
N PHE A 430 -0.95 11.63 -17.15
CA PHE A 430 0.16 10.67 -17.11
C PHE A 430 1.46 11.26 -16.55
N ARG A 431 1.41 12.43 -15.91
CA ARG A 431 2.59 13.03 -15.25
C ARG A 431 2.94 12.27 -13.97
N GLY A 432 4.20 11.84 -13.88
CA GLY A 432 4.73 11.15 -12.71
C GLY A 432 4.80 9.62 -12.91
N PRO A 433 4.89 8.85 -11.82
CA PRO A 433 5.09 7.41 -11.87
C PRO A 433 3.90 6.66 -12.44
N PRO A 434 4.12 5.53 -13.15
CA PRO A 434 3.05 4.69 -13.61
C PRO A 434 2.39 3.96 -12.44
N LEU A 435 1.16 4.33 -12.10
CA LEU A 435 0.36 3.67 -11.06
C LEU A 435 -0.50 2.56 -11.67
N ALA A 436 -0.82 1.53 -10.89
CA ALA A 436 -1.64 0.39 -11.26
C ALA A 436 -3.13 0.62 -10.99
N ASN A 437 -3.48 1.31 -9.90
CA ASN A 437 -4.84 1.37 -9.37
C ASN A 437 -5.59 2.69 -9.66
N GLY A 438 -5.07 3.53 -10.55
CA GLY A 438 -5.70 4.79 -10.96
C GLY A 438 -4.70 5.93 -11.01
N PHE A 439 -5.17 7.14 -10.74
CA PHE A 439 -4.36 8.36 -10.70
C PHE A 439 -4.59 9.11 -9.40
N ILE A 440 -3.53 9.72 -8.87
CA ILE A 440 -3.57 10.52 -7.63
C ILE A 440 -3.07 11.92 -7.97
N LYS A 441 -3.88 12.95 -7.67
CA LYS A 441 -3.46 14.35 -7.88
C LYS A 441 -2.58 14.81 -6.71
N ASP A 442 -1.64 15.71 -6.98
CA ASP A 442 -0.80 16.29 -5.91
C ASP A 442 -1.62 17.05 -4.86
N GLU A 443 -2.73 17.66 -5.27
CA GLU A 443 -3.67 18.35 -4.38
C GLU A 443 -4.33 17.41 -3.38
N ASP A 444 -4.60 16.18 -3.78
CA ASP A 444 -5.23 15.17 -2.92
C ASP A 444 -4.27 14.70 -1.82
N LEU A 445 -2.95 14.77 -2.08
CA LEU A 445 -1.89 14.48 -1.10
C LEU A 445 -1.67 15.62 -0.11
N ALA A 446 -1.96 16.88 -0.48
CA ALA A 446 -1.76 18.02 0.41
C ALA A 446 -2.78 18.06 1.56
N GLY A 447 -3.96 17.47 1.33
CA GLY A 447 -5.03 17.38 2.31
C GLY A 447 -5.03 16.09 3.14
N SER A 448 -4.02 15.21 2.96
CA SER A 448 -4.01 13.86 3.54
C SER A 448 -2.72 13.44 4.23
#